data_AF-A0A7X3NZ23-F1
#
_entry.id   AF-A0A7X3NZ23-F1
#
_cell.length_a   1.000
_cell.length_b   1.000
_cell.length_c   1.000
_cell.angle_alpha   90.00
_cell.angle_beta   90.00
_cell.angle_gamma   90.00
#
_symmetry.space_group_name_H-M   'P 1'
#
loop_
_entity.id
_entity.type
_entity.pdbx_description
1 polymer ?
#
loop_
_entity_poly.entity_id
_entity_poly.type
_entity_poly.pdbx_seq_one_letter_code
_entity_poly.pdbx_strand_id
1 'polypeptide(L)'
;MTNTPEKQPRYNGIPKQVSRKDFNRYILPHLKKRFKGTKPKLSFYKIFNYILYALPTGIQWNQLRTRRNEIHGSNVYKWHNRWSKDGSYEKLFEASVIHLLETEPLDTTHLHGDGSNSVAKKGAMA
;
A
#
# COMPACT_ATOMS: atom_id res chain seq x y z
N MET A 1 25.44 5.25 -20.87
CA MET A 1 24.57 5.70 -19.75
C MET A 1 23.21 6.00 -20.35
N THR A 2 22.23 5.11 -20.20
CA THR A 2 20.89 5.28 -20.81
C THR A 2 20.02 6.13 -19.89
N ASN A 3 19.80 7.39 -20.27
CA ASN A 3 18.80 8.27 -19.66
C ASN A 3 17.43 7.60 -19.80
N THR A 4 16.88 7.11 -18.70
CA THR A 4 15.48 6.67 -18.65
C THR A 4 14.66 7.95 -18.50
N PRO A 5 13.72 8.26 -19.41
CA PRO A 5 12.95 9.49 -19.31
C PRO A 5 12.12 9.48 -18.03
N GLU A 6 12.31 10.50 -17.20
CA GLU A 6 11.54 10.69 -15.96
C GLU A 6 10.07 10.88 -16.32
N LYS A 7 9.23 9.97 -15.83
CA LYS A 7 7.80 9.96 -16.10
C LYS A 7 7.14 11.04 -15.24
N GLN A 8 6.46 11.99 -15.88
CA GLN A 8 5.69 13.03 -15.20
C GLN A 8 4.70 12.41 -14.19
N PRO A 9 4.64 12.91 -12.94
CA PRO A 9 3.76 12.36 -11.92
C PRO A 9 2.28 12.58 -12.30
N ARG A 10 1.52 11.49 -12.33
CA ARG A 10 0.06 11.53 -12.50
C ARG A 10 -0.59 11.62 -11.13
N TYR A 11 -1.09 12.80 -10.78
CA TYR A 11 -1.78 13.03 -9.50
C TYR A 11 -3.26 12.60 -9.50
N ASN A 12 -3.85 12.37 -10.68
CA ASN A 12 -5.29 12.12 -10.83
C ASN A 12 -5.74 10.68 -10.48
N GLY A 13 -4.88 9.86 -9.88
CA GLY A 13 -5.25 8.48 -9.54
C GLY A 13 -4.34 7.85 -8.51
N ILE A 14 -4.94 7.03 -7.63
CA ILE A 14 -4.20 6.27 -6.63
C ILE A 14 -3.29 5.26 -7.34
N PRO A 15 -1.98 5.23 -7.03
CA PRO A 15 -1.04 4.30 -7.65
C PRO A 15 -1.40 2.85 -7.27
N LYS A 16 -1.63 2.02 -8.29
CA LYS A 16 -1.96 0.58 -8.11
C LYS A 16 -0.73 -0.33 -8.09
N GLN A 17 0.45 0.23 -8.39
CA GLN A 17 1.72 -0.49 -8.45
C GLN A 17 2.87 0.42 -8.02
N VAL A 18 3.90 -0.18 -7.45
CA VAL A 18 5.17 0.47 -7.11
C VAL A 18 6.31 -0.22 -7.86
N SER A 19 7.34 0.54 -8.23
CA SER A 19 8.54 -0.02 -8.86
C SER A 19 9.33 -0.90 -7.87
N ARG A 20 10.13 -1.84 -8.37
CA ARG A 20 10.94 -2.68 -7.48
C ARG A 20 11.98 -1.88 -6.70
N LYS A 21 12.54 -0.83 -7.33
CA LYS A 21 13.54 0.06 -6.73
C LYS A 21 12.92 0.81 -5.55
N ASP A 22 11.78 1.45 -5.76
CA ASP A 22 11.10 2.25 -4.74
C ASP A 22 10.57 1.35 -3.62
N PHE A 23 10.05 0.17 -3.96
CA PHE A 23 9.65 -0.81 -2.96
C PHE A 23 10.80 -1.21 -2.05
N ASN A 24 11.96 -1.55 -2.62
CA ASN A 24 13.11 -1.96 -1.82
C ASN A 24 13.64 -0.81 -0.95
N ARG A 25 13.57 0.44 -1.42
CA ARG A 25 14.07 1.63 -0.73
C ARG A 25 13.12 2.10 0.37
N TYR A 26 11.85 2.30 0.05
CA TYR A 26 10.90 3.00 0.92
C TYR A 26 9.92 2.08 1.64
N ILE A 27 9.68 0.87 1.15
CA ILE A 27 8.61 0.00 1.69
C ILE A 27 9.19 -1.17 2.48
N LEU A 28 10.08 -1.94 1.84
CA LEU A 28 10.66 -3.17 2.39
C LEU A 28 11.29 -3.03 3.80
N PRO A 29 11.95 -1.92 4.16
CA PRO A 29 12.53 -1.76 5.50
C PRO A 29 11.49 -1.76 6.62
N HIS A 30 10.29 -1.24 6.35
CA HIS A 30 9.22 -1.08 7.35
C HIS A 30 8.30 -2.30 7.44
N LEU A 31 8.36 -3.20 6.45
CA LEU A 31 7.58 -4.43 6.46
C LEU A 31 8.20 -5.47 7.40
N LYS A 32 7.42 -5.90 8.38
CA LYS A 32 7.83 -6.97 9.28
C LYS A 32 8.00 -8.28 8.51
N LYS A 33 9.18 -8.87 8.66
CA LYS A 33 9.55 -10.16 8.09
C LYS A 33 9.27 -11.26 9.11
N ARG A 34 9.00 -12.48 8.63
CA ARG A 34 8.94 -13.64 9.53
C ARG A 34 10.33 -13.85 10.13
N PHE A 35 10.39 -13.86 11.47
CA PHE A 35 11.59 -14.25 12.19
C PHE A 35 11.85 -15.76 12.09
N LYS A 36 10.79 -16.58 12.02
CA LYS A 36 10.88 -18.05 11.95
C LYS A 36 10.03 -18.66 10.84
N GLY A 37 10.57 -19.71 10.21
CA GLY A 37 9.91 -20.57 9.22
C GLY A 37 10.40 -20.38 7.78
N THR A 38 9.82 -21.17 6.86
CA THR A 38 10.20 -21.17 5.44
C THR A 38 9.98 -19.79 4.81
N LYS A 39 10.98 -19.35 4.04
CA LYS A 39 10.87 -18.13 3.24
C LYS A 39 9.66 -18.26 2.29
N PRO A 40 8.86 -17.20 2.12
CA PRO A 40 7.76 -17.24 1.17
C PRO A 40 8.30 -17.49 -0.24
N LYS A 41 7.63 -18.37 -1.00
CA LYS A 41 7.96 -18.64 -2.41
C LYS A 41 7.88 -17.37 -3.27
N LEU A 42 7.05 -16.42 -2.86
CA LEU A 42 6.83 -15.16 -3.54
C LEU A 42 7.51 -14.00 -2.83
N SER A 43 8.16 -13.11 -3.58
CA SER A 43 8.79 -11.92 -3.02
C SER A 43 7.75 -10.95 -2.44
N PHE A 44 8.08 -10.27 -1.33
CA PHE A 44 7.20 -9.27 -0.72
C PHE A 44 6.77 -8.16 -1.67
N TYR A 45 7.63 -7.75 -2.60
CA TYR A 45 7.29 -6.80 -3.67
C TYR A 45 6.03 -7.21 -4.46
N LYS A 46 5.95 -8.48 -4.88
CA LYS A 46 4.81 -8.97 -5.67
C LYS A 46 3.55 -9.02 -4.81
N ILE A 47 3.69 -9.51 -3.57
CA ILE A 47 2.59 -9.56 -2.59
C ILE A 47 2.05 -8.16 -2.34
N PHE A 48 2.93 -7.19 -2.11
CA PHE A 48 2.57 -5.79 -1.87
C PHE A 48 1.89 -5.16 -3.08
N ASN A 49 2.37 -5.41 -4.30
CA ASN A 49 1.69 -4.95 -5.51
C ASN A 49 0.30 -5.57 -5.70
N TYR A 50 0.09 -6.84 -5.31
CA TYR A 50 -1.25 -7.42 -5.33
C TYR A 50 -2.19 -6.76 -4.31
N ILE A 51 -1.65 -6.37 -3.15
CA ILE A 51 -2.41 -5.61 -2.14
C ILE A 51 -2.74 -4.22 -2.69
N LEU A 52 -1.78 -3.49 -3.24
CA LEU A 52 -2.00 -2.18 -3.87
C LEU A 52 -2.99 -2.23 -5.03
N TYR A 53 -3.10 -3.36 -5.72
CA TYR A 53 -4.13 -3.54 -6.74
C TYR A 53 -5.50 -3.75 -6.10
N ALA A 54 -5.59 -4.56 -5.04
CA ALA A 54 -6.85 -4.92 -4.41
C ALA A 54 -7.49 -3.77 -3.61
N LEU A 55 -6.70 -2.97 -2.88
CA LEU A 55 -7.24 -1.92 -2.00
C LEU A 55 -8.05 -0.85 -2.73
N PRO A 56 -7.55 -0.22 -3.82
CA PRO A 56 -8.29 0.82 -4.52
C PRO A 56 -9.39 0.25 -5.43
N THR A 57 -9.31 -1.03 -5.82
CA THR A 57 -10.31 -1.65 -6.69
C THR A 57 -11.48 -2.25 -5.91
N GLY A 58 -11.31 -2.50 -4.61
CA GLY A 58 -12.34 -3.14 -3.77
C GLY A 58 -12.65 -4.59 -4.19
N ILE A 59 -11.82 -5.21 -5.02
CA ILE A 59 -12.03 -6.59 -5.48
C ILE A 59 -11.98 -7.56 -4.29
N GLN A 60 -12.87 -8.55 -4.31
CA GLN A 60 -12.83 -9.61 -3.32
C GLN A 60 -11.51 -10.39 -3.40
N TRP A 61 -10.91 -10.69 -2.25
CA TRP A 61 -9.60 -11.36 -2.20
C TRP A 61 -9.60 -12.75 -2.83
N ASN A 62 -10.72 -13.49 -2.83
CA ASN A 62 -10.86 -14.77 -3.53
C ASN A 62 -10.86 -14.63 -5.06
N GLN A 63 -11.31 -13.48 -5.59
CA GLN A 63 -11.39 -13.17 -7.02
C GLN A 63 -10.10 -12.52 -7.55
N LEU A 64 -9.16 -12.20 -6.67
CA LEU A 64 -7.89 -11.58 -7.04
C LEU A 64 -7.08 -12.50 -7.96
N ARG A 65 -7.02 -12.15 -9.26
CA ARG A 65 -6.26 -12.89 -10.26
C ARG A 65 -4.77 -12.59 -10.10
N THR A 66 -4.01 -13.59 -9.65
CA THR A 66 -2.55 -13.48 -9.56
C THR A 66 -1.89 -13.95 -10.83
N ARG A 67 -0.69 -13.43 -11.12
CA ARG A 67 0.05 -13.78 -12.32
C ARG A 67 0.39 -15.26 -12.28
N ARG A 68 -0.13 -16.02 -13.27
CA ARG A 68 0.09 -17.48 -13.39
C ARG A 68 -0.31 -18.27 -12.14
N ASN A 69 -1.30 -17.80 -11.37
CA ASN A 69 -1.76 -18.45 -10.13
C ASN A 69 -0.63 -18.74 -9.13
N GLU A 70 0.39 -17.87 -9.09
CA GLU A 70 1.56 -18.05 -8.21
C GLU A 70 1.24 -17.95 -6.71
N ILE A 71 0.11 -17.33 -6.36
CA ILE A 71 -0.41 -17.25 -4.99
C ILE A 71 -1.93 -17.12 -5.01
N HIS A 72 -2.62 -17.83 -4.10
CA HIS A 72 -4.07 -17.68 -3.92
C HIS A 72 -4.38 -16.34 -3.25
N GLY A 73 -5.42 -15.64 -3.66
CA GLY A 73 -5.72 -14.31 -3.15
C GLY A 73 -6.05 -14.24 -1.65
N SER A 74 -6.61 -15.31 -1.06
CA SER A 74 -6.72 -15.41 0.41
C SER A 74 -5.36 -15.37 1.12
N ASN A 75 -4.29 -15.86 0.51
CA ASN A 75 -2.95 -15.75 1.08
C ASN A 75 -2.40 -14.33 0.95
N VAL A 76 -2.78 -13.59 -0.10
CA VAL A 76 -2.49 -12.15 -0.21
C VAL A 76 -3.17 -11.40 0.93
N TYR A 77 -4.44 -11.68 1.21
CA TYR A 77 -5.14 -11.11 2.36
C TYR A 77 -4.46 -11.44 3.70
N LYS A 78 -4.00 -12.68 3.90
CA LYS A 78 -3.26 -13.06 5.12
C LYS A 78 -2.00 -12.22 5.32
N TRP A 79 -1.29 -11.85 4.24
CA TRP A 79 -0.14 -10.94 4.31
C TRP A 79 -0.57 -9.52 4.62
N HIS A 80 -1.60 -9.01 3.94
CA HIS A 80 -2.19 -7.70 4.23
C HIS A 80 -2.60 -7.56 5.71
N ASN A 81 -3.39 -8.50 6.20
CA ASN A 81 -3.87 -8.53 7.59
C ASN A 81 -2.71 -8.61 8.58
N ARG A 82 -1.64 -9.34 8.25
CA ARG A 82 -0.45 -9.40 9.10
C ARG A 82 0.23 -8.03 9.22
N TRP A 83 0.55 -7.40 8.09
CA TRP A 83 1.22 -6.10 8.06
C TRP A 83 0.36 -4.97 8.63
N SER A 84 -0.96 -5.11 8.56
CA SER A 84 -1.89 -4.22 9.27
C SER A 84 -1.81 -4.41 10.78
N LYS A 85 -1.80 -5.65 11.28
CA LYS A 85 -1.82 -5.94 12.72
C LYS A 85 -0.49 -5.73 13.43
N ASP A 86 0.63 -5.81 12.72
CA ASP A 86 1.96 -5.71 13.32
C ASP A 86 2.57 -4.30 13.27
N GLY A 87 1.80 -3.31 12.83
CA GLY A 87 2.22 -1.92 12.71
C GLY A 87 3.10 -1.63 11.51
N SER A 88 3.29 -2.57 10.57
CA SER A 88 4.13 -2.32 9.38
C SER A 88 3.62 -1.14 8.55
N TYR A 89 2.30 -0.99 8.41
CA TYR A 89 1.72 0.12 7.66
C TYR A 89 1.83 1.47 8.38
N GLU A 90 1.71 1.47 9.70
CA GLU A 90 1.91 2.69 10.50
C GLU A 90 3.34 3.19 10.38
N LYS A 91 4.33 2.30 10.55
CA LYS A 91 5.76 2.63 10.35
C LYS A 91 6.07 3.09 8.94
N LEU A 92 5.43 2.46 7.94
CA LEU A 92 5.58 2.86 6.55
C LEU A 92 5.03 4.27 6.31
N PHE A 93 3.87 4.58 6.89
CA PHE A 93 3.25 5.89 6.79
C PHE A 93 4.10 6.96 7.50
N GLU A 94 4.52 6.71 8.73
CA GLU A 94 5.41 7.62 9.48
C GLU A 94 6.70 7.90 8.71
N ALA A 95 7.36 6.87 8.19
CA ALA A 95 8.57 7.03 7.38
C ALA A 95 8.32 7.84 6.09
N SER A 96 7.13 7.71 5.49
CA SER A 96 6.77 8.51 4.32
C SER A 96 6.56 9.99 4.67
N VAL A 97 5.97 10.30 5.83
CA VAL A 97 5.80 11.68 6.32
C VAL A 97 7.15 12.32 6.63
N ILE A 98 8.03 11.59 7.32
CA ILE A 98 9.40 12.04 7.60
C ILE A 98 10.16 12.30 6.30
N HIS A 99 10.08 11.37 5.34
CA HIS A 99 10.72 11.53 4.04
C HIS A 99 10.24 12.78 3.32
N LEU A 100 8.92 13.01 3.28
CA LEU A 100 8.36 14.22 2.68
C LEU A 100 8.87 15.46 3.40
N LEU A 101 8.84 15.52 4.73
CA LEU A 101 9.35 16.65 5.50
C LEU A 101 10.80 17.02 5.16
N GLU A 102 11.65 16.01 4.94
CA GLU A 102 13.07 16.19 4.61
C GLU A 102 13.33 16.58 3.15
N THR A 103 12.53 16.08 2.19
CA THR A 103 12.79 16.27 0.75
C THR A 103 11.96 17.35 0.09
N GLU A 104 10.74 17.57 0.58
CA GLU A 104 9.77 18.52 0.06
C GLU A 104 9.03 19.12 1.25
N PRO A 105 9.43 20.30 1.78
CA PRO A 105 8.80 20.86 2.97
C PRO A 105 7.29 20.94 2.74
N LEU A 106 6.55 20.07 3.45
CA LEU A 106 5.11 20.04 3.41
C LEU A 106 4.61 21.41 3.84
N ASP A 107 3.91 22.10 2.95
CA ASP A 107 3.22 23.33 3.32
C ASP A 107 2.07 22.97 4.27
N THR A 108 2.33 23.13 5.57
CA THR A 108 1.36 22.83 6.64
C THR A 108 0.45 24.02 6.95
N THR A 109 0.60 25.15 6.24
CA THR A 109 -0.21 26.35 6.47
C THR A 109 -1.67 26.16 6.05
N HIS A 110 -1.95 25.25 5.11
CA HIS A 110 -3.28 24.95 4.60
C HIS A 110 -3.66 23.48 4.84
N LEU A 111 -4.40 23.21 5.92
CA LEU A 111 -5.01 21.91 6.17
C LEU A 111 -6.41 21.84 5.52
N HIS A 112 -6.54 21.09 4.42
CA HIS A 112 -7.84 20.79 3.82
C HIS A 112 -8.51 19.62 4.57
N GLY A 113 -9.26 19.93 5.62
CA GLY A 113 -10.12 18.96 6.30
C GLY A 113 -11.48 18.85 5.59
N ASP A 114 -11.59 18.00 4.56
CA ASP A 114 -12.89 17.66 3.99
C ASP A 114 -13.56 16.52 4.80
N GLY A 115 -14.69 16.84 5.43
CA GLY A 115 -15.51 15.95 6.24
C GLY A 115 -16.57 15.17 5.45
N SER A 116 -16.36 14.90 4.16
CA SER A 116 -17.34 14.19 3.31
C SER A 116 -17.55 12.71 3.64
N ASN A 117 -17.02 12.20 4.76
CA ASN A 117 -17.52 10.97 5.39
C ASN A 117 -18.88 11.24 6.04
N SER A 118 -19.90 11.24 5.18
CA SER A 118 -21.34 11.29 5.44
C SER A 118 -21.74 10.79 6.84
N VAL A 119 -22.47 11.60 7.60
CA VAL A 119 -23.23 11.14 8.75
C VAL A 119 -24.19 10.05 8.26
N ALA A 120 -23.97 8.79 8.65
CA ALA A 120 -24.97 7.76 8.48
C ALA A 120 -26.20 8.16 9.30
N LYS A 121 -27.26 8.61 8.62
CA LYS A 121 -28.56 8.82 9.25
C LYS A 121 -29.02 7.46 9.78
N LYS A 122 -28.90 7.26 11.09
CA LYS A 122 -29.46 6.12 11.81
C LYS A 122 -30.94 6.06 11.42
N GLY A 123 -31.31 5.11 10.56
CA GLY A 123 -32.71 4.86 10.24
C GLY A 123 -33.42 4.49 11.54
N ALA A 124 -34.26 5.39 12.03
CA ALA A 124 -35.15 5.10 13.14
C ALA A 124 -36.09 3.97 12.73
N MET A 125 -36.35 3.05 13.65
CA MET A 125 -37.36 2.01 13.52
C MET A 125 -38.74 2.67 13.34
N ALA A 126 -39.50 2.22 12.35
CA ALA A 126 -40.94 2.42 12.25
C ALA A 126 -41.58 1.06 11.98
#